data_AF-A0A9E1GNP1-F1
#
_entry.id   AF-A0A9E1GNP1-F1
#
_cell.length_a   1.000
_cell.length_b   1.000
_cell.length_c   1.000
_cell.angle_alpha   90.00
_cell.angle_beta   90.00
_cell.angle_gamma   90.00
#
_symmetry.space_group_name_H-M   'P 1'
#
loop_
_entity.id
_entity.type
_entity.pdbx_description
1 polymer ?
#
loop_
_entity_poly.entity_id
_entity_poly.type
_entity_poly.pdbx_seq_one_letter_code
_entity_poly.pdbx_strand_id
1 'polypeptide(L)'
;MSRKEVLRVQMLGGFSVTYGEKLVTFRKNAVSKSMQLLQLLLFRKDKGIPRKELLEILYGRGGLSDPSNNLRVAAHRLRKQMVDAGFPEEEYIIIENGIYSWNSQISCVVDALEFEKMVLSAQEEQEQEKKMAILEQALRLYRGDFLPKLSGEDWVLLEAVRYKHEYEESLQQVLEYKSREQKYDDMLQIAAMASDLYPFDEWQCYKIEALMGMERDEEALQVYQDTSKLFFEELGIQPSERMLQQFRTMSERIRNVPKAITDIKGGLQEKEKESGAYYCSFPSFIDGYRLIRRIIERNGQSVYLMLCTLTDGNGNPMEAGVKLSRMSEELKKAIKRSLRKGDFYTQYSLNQFLILLIGTNEENCRLVSDRITKNFAGEHKYWKNCVEYYVSSVIDVETGSSQISFHAGEAG
;
A
#
# COMPACT_ATOMS: atom_id res chain seq x y z
N MET A 1 13.86 32.17 38.24
CA MET A 1 14.39 31.51 37.03
C MET A 1 13.20 31.07 36.19
N SER A 2 12.88 31.79 35.11
CA SER A 2 11.84 31.34 34.18
C SER A 2 12.32 30.04 33.53
N ARG A 3 11.45 29.02 33.51
CA ARG A 3 11.71 27.75 32.83
C ARG A 3 11.87 28.11 31.34
N LYS A 4 13.08 28.04 30.78
CA LYS A 4 13.29 28.27 29.34
C LYS A 4 12.42 27.26 28.59
N GLU A 5 11.40 27.74 27.90
CA GLU A 5 10.49 26.89 27.14
C GLU A 5 11.27 26.21 25.99
N VAL A 6 11.00 24.92 25.78
CA VAL A 6 11.69 24.10 24.77
C VAL A 6 10.84 24.10 23.49
N LEU A 7 11.50 24.33 22.37
CA LEU A 7 10.94 24.16 21.04
C LEU A 7 11.02 22.67 20.66
N ARG A 8 9.86 22.03 20.46
CA ARG A 8 9.76 20.66 19.96
C ARG A 8 9.31 20.69 18.52
N VAL A 9 10.07 20.06 17.64
CA VAL A 9 9.82 20.06 16.20
C VAL A 9 9.62 18.63 15.74
N GLN A 10 8.49 18.39 15.08
CA GLN A 10 8.23 17.16 14.36
C GLN A 10 8.54 17.37 12.88
N MET A 11 9.30 16.45 12.29
CA MET A 11 9.64 16.38 10.86
C MET A 11 9.37 14.99 10.28
N LEU A 12 9.33 13.93 11.09
CA LEU A 12 8.97 12.58 10.66
C LEU A 12 7.45 12.42 10.72
N GLY A 13 6.82 12.11 9.58
CA GLY A 13 5.35 12.03 9.45
C GLY A 13 4.63 13.38 9.28
N GLY A 14 5.37 14.47 9.08
CA GLY A 14 4.81 15.82 8.93
C GLY A 14 5.61 16.90 9.64
N PHE A 15 5.35 18.17 9.30
CA PHE A 15 5.95 19.31 9.99
C PHE A 15 5.01 19.88 11.05
N SER A 16 5.42 19.88 12.31
CA SER A 16 4.74 20.60 13.38
C SER A 16 5.75 21.16 14.39
N VAL A 17 5.36 22.25 15.06
CA VAL A 17 6.21 22.95 16.03
C VAL A 17 5.40 23.21 17.28
N THR A 18 5.95 22.86 18.43
CA THR A 18 5.36 23.13 19.75
C THR A 18 6.35 23.93 20.58
N TYR A 19 5.90 25.02 21.20
CA TYR A 19 6.72 25.82 22.10
C TYR A 19 6.14 25.72 23.51
N GLY A 20 6.89 25.11 24.43
CA GLY A 20 6.33 24.67 25.71
C GLY A 20 5.23 23.62 25.50
N GLU A 21 3.99 23.95 25.88
CA GLU A 21 2.80 23.10 25.67
C GLU A 21 1.92 23.58 24.51
N LYS A 22 2.26 24.69 23.84
CA LYS A 22 1.42 25.32 22.82
C LYS A 22 1.82 24.89 21.42
N LEU A 23 0.87 24.33 20.67
CA LEU A 23 1.02 24.08 19.24
C LEU A 23 1.11 25.41 18.50
N VAL A 24 2.18 25.58 17.74
CA VAL A 24 2.43 26.78 16.95
C VAL A 24 1.74 26.65 15.61
N THR A 25 0.81 27.57 15.32
CA THR A 25 0.14 27.63 14.03
C THR A 25 0.72 28.77 13.18
N PHE A 26 1.39 28.41 12.10
CA PHE A 26 1.86 29.39 11.12
C PHE A 26 0.73 29.75 10.16
N ARG A 27 0.48 31.05 9.92
CA ARG A 27 -0.58 31.53 9.01
C ARG A 27 -0.37 31.16 7.52
N LYS A 28 0.80 30.60 7.15
CA LYS A 28 1.16 30.28 5.76
C LYS A 28 1.44 28.79 5.59
N ASN A 29 1.32 28.32 4.34
CA ASN A 29 1.63 26.94 3.97
C ASN A 29 3.10 26.59 4.26
N ALA A 30 3.31 25.37 4.77
CA ALA A 30 4.61 24.77 5.07
C ALA A 30 5.55 24.70 3.84
N VAL A 31 5.00 24.83 2.63
CA VAL A 31 5.74 24.80 1.36
C VAL A 31 6.39 26.14 1.00
N SER A 32 6.03 27.24 1.67
CA SER A 32 6.61 28.55 1.33
C SER A 32 8.12 28.63 1.62
N LYS A 33 8.87 29.41 0.85
CA LYS A 33 10.34 29.51 1.00
C LYS A 33 10.81 30.00 2.37
N SER A 34 10.01 30.80 3.08
CA SER A 34 10.32 31.16 4.49
C SER A 34 10.12 29.99 5.46
N MET A 35 9.15 29.11 5.21
CA MET A 35 8.95 27.89 6.00
C MET A 35 9.96 26.81 5.66
N GLN A 36 10.36 26.66 4.39
CA GLN A 36 11.46 25.76 4.01
C GLN A 36 12.78 26.22 4.65
N LEU A 37 13.04 27.54 4.67
CA LEU A 37 14.18 28.12 5.40
C LEU A 37 14.14 27.75 6.89
N LEU A 38 12.98 27.87 7.55
CA LEU A 38 12.84 27.46 8.95
C LEU A 38 13.16 25.98 9.15
N GLN A 39 12.55 25.10 8.34
CA GLN A 39 12.76 23.65 8.39
C GLN A 39 14.24 23.30 8.24
N LEU A 40 14.93 23.88 7.26
CA LEU A 40 16.36 23.70 7.04
C LEU A 40 17.21 24.15 8.23
N LEU A 41 16.94 25.34 8.78
CA LEU A 41 17.68 25.86 9.93
C LEU A 41 17.48 24.99 11.18
N LEU A 42 16.25 24.55 11.43
CA LEU A 42 15.94 23.66 12.55
C LEU A 42 16.62 22.29 12.38
N PHE A 43 16.61 21.76 11.16
CA PHE A 43 17.21 20.45 10.84
C PHE A 43 18.74 20.48 10.92
N ARG A 44 19.39 21.53 10.41
CA ARG A 44 20.85 21.65 10.44
C ARG A 44 21.38 22.20 11.78
N LYS A 45 20.52 22.88 12.55
CA LYS A 45 20.79 23.41 13.90
C LYS A 45 22.16 24.08 13.98
N ASP A 46 23.08 23.51 14.76
CA ASP A 46 24.41 24.06 15.03
C ASP A 46 25.40 23.84 13.87
N LYS A 47 25.15 22.87 12.97
CA LYS A 47 25.98 22.67 11.77
C LYS A 47 25.87 23.86 10.81
N GLY A 48 24.73 24.55 10.82
CA GLY A 48 24.43 25.68 9.95
C GLY A 48 24.42 25.30 8.45
N ILE A 49 24.18 26.30 7.60
CA ILE A 49 24.11 26.14 6.15
C ILE A 49 24.84 27.32 5.48
N PRO A 50 25.84 27.06 4.62
CA PRO A 50 26.48 28.11 3.84
C PRO A 50 25.46 28.86 2.96
N ARG A 51 25.59 30.18 2.87
CA ARG A 51 24.69 31.01 2.06
C ARG A 51 24.51 30.51 0.63
N LYS A 52 25.58 30.05 -0.03
CA LYS A 52 25.55 29.54 -1.41
C LYS A 52 24.65 28.31 -1.52
N GLU A 53 24.81 27.35 -0.62
CA GLU A 53 24.00 26.14 -0.56
C GLU A 53 22.53 26.47 -0.25
N LEU A 54 22.28 27.38 0.69
CA LEU A 54 20.92 27.80 1.03
C LEU A 54 20.19 28.46 -0.15
N LEU A 55 20.91 29.25 -0.97
CA LEU A 55 20.37 29.84 -2.19
C LEU A 55 20.05 28.78 -3.24
N GLU A 56 20.93 27.80 -3.40
CA GLU A 56 20.75 26.69 -4.33
C GLU A 56 19.56 25.81 -3.94
N ILE A 57 19.45 25.41 -2.67
CA ILE A 57 18.34 24.60 -2.15
C ILE A 57 17.00 25.34 -2.31
N LEU A 58 16.95 26.63 -1.94
CA LEU A 58 15.68 27.36 -1.93
C LEU A 58 15.29 27.88 -3.33
N TYR A 59 16.24 28.24 -4.18
CA TYR A 59 15.96 28.97 -5.42
C TYR A 59 16.61 28.39 -6.68
N GLY A 60 17.40 27.32 -6.59
CA GLY A 60 18.17 26.77 -7.72
C GLY A 60 17.33 26.30 -8.91
N ARG A 61 16.05 25.96 -8.70
CA ARG A 61 15.11 25.56 -9.77
C ARG A 61 14.33 26.73 -10.40
N GLY A 62 14.43 27.93 -9.84
CA GLY A 62 13.71 29.11 -10.32
C GLY A 62 14.66 30.13 -10.91
N GLY A 63 14.53 30.45 -12.19
CA GLY A 63 15.24 31.54 -12.87
C GLY A 63 14.83 32.93 -12.33
N LEU A 64 15.08 33.18 -11.06
CA LEU A 64 14.75 34.42 -10.38
C LEU A 64 15.86 35.45 -10.56
N SER A 65 15.47 36.70 -10.79
CA SER A 65 16.37 37.84 -10.64
C SER A 65 16.69 38.03 -9.14
N ASP A 66 17.98 38.11 -8.84
CA ASP A 66 18.57 38.33 -7.51
C ASP A 66 18.12 37.39 -6.36
N PRO A 67 18.64 36.14 -6.32
CA PRO A 67 18.43 35.19 -5.22
C PRO A 67 18.85 35.71 -3.84
N SER A 68 19.83 36.62 -3.79
CA SER A 68 20.37 37.14 -2.53
C SER A 68 19.39 38.04 -1.80
N ASN A 69 18.69 38.92 -2.53
CA ASN A 69 17.63 39.73 -1.96
C ASN A 69 16.45 38.86 -1.49
N ASN A 70 16.09 37.83 -2.26
CA ASN A 70 15.01 36.90 -1.91
C ASN A 70 15.26 36.16 -0.61
N LEU A 71 16.50 35.74 -0.34
CA LEU A 71 16.87 35.09 0.93
C LEU A 71 16.73 36.04 2.14
N ARG A 72 17.18 37.31 2.02
CA ARG A 72 17.00 38.31 3.08
C ARG A 72 15.51 38.56 3.36
N VAL A 73 14.71 38.67 2.31
CA VAL A 73 13.26 38.83 2.41
C VAL A 73 12.62 37.61 3.08
N ALA A 74 13.05 36.38 2.75
CA ALA A 74 12.57 35.16 3.39
C ALA A 74 12.92 35.12 4.88
N ALA A 75 14.14 35.48 5.26
CA ALA A 75 14.59 35.55 6.65
C ALA A 75 13.80 36.60 7.46
N HIS A 76 13.62 37.81 6.91
CA HIS A 76 12.79 38.84 7.55
C HIS A 76 11.34 38.40 7.72
N ARG A 77 10.76 37.77 6.69
CA ARG A 77 9.39 37.21 6.76
C ARG A 77 9.29 36.12 7.82
N LEU A 78 10.29 35.23 7.91
CA LEU A 78 10.33 34.19 8.93
C LEU A 78 10.33 34.78 10.33
N ARG A 79 11.17 35.79 10.62
CA ARG A 79 11.18 36.49 11.92
C ARG A 79 9.80 37.02 12.27
N LYS A 80 9.13 37.72 11.34
CA LYS A 80 7.77 38.22 11.55
C LYS A 80 6.77 37.08 11.82
N GLN A 81 6.87 35.96 11.11
CA GLN A 81 6.01 34.80 11.31
C GLN A 81 6.18 34.15 12.68
N MET A 82 7.41 34.08 13.19
CA MET A 82 7.69 33.58 14.53
C MET A 82 7.05 34.47 15.60
N VAL A 83 7.24 35.79 15.51
CA VAL A 83 6.61 36.76 16.44
C VAL A 83 5.07 36.71 16.35
N ASP A 84 4.51 36.68 15.14
CA ASP A 84 3.06 36.55 14.90
C ASP A 84 2.48 35.25 15.47
N ALA A 85 3.32 34.22 15.66
CA ALA A 85 2.95 32.93 16.24
C ALA A 85 3.19 32.85 17.76
N GLY A 86 3.57 33.97 18.39
CA GLY A 86 3.69 34.11 19.85
C GLY A 86 5.08 33.80 20.41
N PHE A 87 6.11 33.73 19.57
CA PHE A 87 7.48 33.61 20.05
C PHE A 87 8.02 34.95 20.56
N PRO A 88 8.94 34.95 21.55
CA PRO A 88 9.62 36.16 22.00
C PRO A 88 10.36 36.84 20.85
N GLU A 89 10.29 38.16 20.73
CA GLU A 89 10.99 38.92 19.68
C GLU A 89 12.51 38.85 19.88
N GLU A 90 13.12 37.80 19.33
CA GLU A 90 14.53 37.46 19.44
C GLU A 90 15.13 37.19 18.05
N GLU A 91 16.46 37.15 17.98
CA GLU A 91 17.15 36.79 16.75
C GLU A 91 17.21 35.27 16.60
N TYR A 92 16.28 34.69 15.82
CA TYR A 92 16.20 33.23 15.61
C TYR A 92 17.25 32.66 14.65
N ILE A 93 17.87 33.52 13.84
CA ILE A 93 18.81 33.14 12.78
C ILE A 93 20.12 33.83 13.07
N ILE A 94 21.16 33.04 13.34
CA ILE A 94 22.54 33.52 13.50
C ILE A 94 23.21 33.45 12.14
N ILE A 95 23.95 34.51 11.78
CA ILE A 95 24.72 34.57 10.53
C ILE A 95 26.18 34.86 10.88
N GLU A 96 27.02 33.84 10.83
CA GLU A 96 28.45 33.94 11.14
C GLU A 96 29.26 33.44 9.94
N ASN A 97 30.22 34.24 9.44
CA ASN A 97 31.06 33.90 8.29
C ASN A 97 30.28 33.42 7.05
N GLY A 98 29.05 33.92 6.86
CA GLY A 98 28.18 33.52 5.75
C GLY A 98 27.45 32.19 5.93
N ILE A 99 27.52 31.59 7.13
CA ILE A 99 26.78 30.40 7.52
C ILE A 99 25.52 30.84 8.28
N TYR A 100 24.36 30.34 7.86
CA TYR A 100 23.08 30.57 8.49
C TYR A 100 22.76 29.40 9.42
N SER A 101 22.54 29.66 10.70
CA SER A 101 22.21 28.64 11.69
C SER A 101 21.00 29.04 12.54
N TRP A 102 20.37 28.03 13.15
CA TRP A 102 19.36 28.27 14.16
C TRP A 102 20.01 28.81 15.44
N ASN A 103 19.38 29.79 16.10
CA ASN A 103 19.89 30.31 17.35
C ASN A 103 19.83 29.25 18.47
N SER A 104 21.00 28.75 18.86
CA SER A 104 21.20 27.72 19.89
C SER A 104 20.82 28.15 21.31
N GLN A 105 20.63 29.45 21.55
CA GLN A 105 20.09 29.95 22.83
C GLN A 105 18.64 29.53 23.08
N ILE A 106 17.92 29.20 22.00
CA ILE A 106 16.57 28.65 22.04
C ILE A 106 16.69 27.13 22.04
N SER A 107 16.39 26.52 23.18
CA SER A 107 16.42 25.05 23.33
C SER A 107 15.48 24.41 22.31
N CYS A 108 16.03 23.59 21.43
CA CYS A 108 15.31 22.98 20.32
C CYS A 108 15.62 21.48 20.24
N VAL A 109 14.54 20.69 20.21
CA VAL A 109 14.53 19.24 20.05
C VAL A 109 13.79 18.92 18.75
N VAL A 110 14.46 18.22 17.85
CA VAL A 110 13.92 17.82 16.53
C VAL A 110 13.86 16.31 16.50
N ASP A 111 12.68 15.75 16.29
CA ASP A 111 12.44 14.29 16.27
C ASP A 111 13.39 13.54 15.32
N ALA A 112 13.63 14.05 14.11
CA ALA A 112 14.52 13.45 13.13
C ALA A 112 15.98 13.38 13.61
N LEU A 113 16.44 14.41 14.33
CA LEU A 113 17.79 14.44 14.90
C LEU A 113 17.91 13.54 16.14
N GLU A 114 16.86 13.48 16.96
CA GLU A 114 16.82 12.55 18.10
C GLU A 114 16.74 11.09 17.63
N PHE A 115 16.00 10.81 16.56
CA PHE A 115 15.96 9.50 15.91
C PHE A 115 17.36 9.09 15.45
N GLU A 116 18.03 9.93 14.66
CA GLU A 116 19.40 9.67 14.16
C GLU A 116 20.38 9.44 15.32
N LYS A 117 20.30 10.26 16.37
CA LYS A 117 21.12 10.11 17.57
C LYS A 117 20.86 8.78 18.28
N MET A 118 19.60 8.36 18.42
CA MET A 118 19.25 7.09 19.05
C MET A 118 19.77 5.92 18.23
N VAL A 119 19.59 5.92 16.91
CA VAL A 119 20.12 4.88 16.01
C VAL A 119 21.63 4.77 16.12
N LEU A 120 22.36 5.89 16.09
CA LEU A 120 23.81 5.90 16.27
C LEU A 120 24.22 5.36 17.65
N SER A 121 23.56 5.79 18.72
CA SER A 121 23.87 5.28 20.07
C SER A 121 23.59 3.78 20.23
N ALA A 122 22.58 3.25 19.52
CA ALA A 122 22.30 1.83 19.49
C ALA A 122 23.36 1.03 18.69
N GLN A 123 24.04 1.64 17.73
CA GLN A 123 25.15 0.99 17.01
C GLN A 123 26.41 0.85 17.89
N GLU A 124 26.63 1.80 18.81
CA GLU A 124 27.76 1.79 19.73
C GLU A 124 27.52 0.89 20.97
N GLU A 125 26.25 0.66 21.33
CA GLU A 125 25.86 -0.18 22.47
C GLU A 125 26.19 -1.66 22.24
N GLN A 126 26.85 -2.28 23.22
CA GLN A 126 27.30 -3.68 23.16
C GLN A 126 26.28 -4.63 23.78
N GLU A 127 25.51 -4.16 24.76
CA GLU A 127 24.49 -4.97 25.42
C GLU A 127 23.23 -5.04 24.56
N GLN A 128 22.96 -6.24 24.02
CA GLN A 128 21.86 -6.45 23.06
C GLN A 128 20.51 -5.95 23.59
N GLU A 129 20.17 -6.19 24.86
CA GLU A 129 18.88 -5.76 25.42
C GLU A 129 18.76 -4.23 25.49
N LYS A 130 19.83 -3.53 25.89
CA LYS A 130 19.88 -2.06 25.89
C LYS A 130 19.83 -1.50 24.47
N LYS A 131 20.58 -2.10 23.55
CA LYS A 131 20.55 -1.74 22.12
C LYS A 131 19.12 -1.79 21.57
N MET A 132 18.41 -2.88 21.82
CA MET A 132 17.03 -3.05 21.35
C MET A 132 16.08 -2.06 22.02
N ALA A 133 16.25 -1.78 23.32
CA ALA A 133 15.46 -0.77 24.02
C ALA A 133 15.66 0.65 23.45
N ILE A 134 16.88 1.00 23.02
CA ILE A 134 17.18 2.28 22.35
C ILE A 134 16.51 2.32 20.98
N LEU A 135 16.63 1.26 20.18
CA LEU A 135 15.98 1.19 18.86
C LEU A 135 14.45 1.27 18.97
N GLU A 136 13.84 0.59 19.94
CA GLU A 136 12.41 0.70 20.20
C GLU A 136 11.97 2.14 20.52
N GLN A 137 12.78 2.91 21.24
CA GLN A 137 12.52 4.32 21.48
C GLN A 137 12.65 5.15 20.20
N ALA A 138 13.66 4.86 19.36
CA ALA A 138 13.82 5.50 18.06
C ALA A 138 12.60 5.26 17.16
N LEU A 139 12.13 4.02 17.05
CA LEU A 139 10.97 3.66 16.23
C LEU A 139 9.70 4.45 16.62
N ARG A 140 9.52 4.83 17.89
CA ARG A 140 8.39 5.65 18.35
C ARG A 140 8.46 7.11 17.88
N LEU A 141 9.65 7.61 17.56
CA LEU A 141 9.84 8.95 16.99
C LEU A 141 9.48 8.98 15.50
N TYR A 142 9.62 7.86 14.80
CA TYR A 142 9.32 7.76 13.38
C TYR A 142 7.81 7.60 13.14
N ARG A 143 7.16 8.66 12.64
CA ARG A 143 5.71 8.68 12.38
C ARG A 143 5.33 8.69 10.90
N GLY A 144 6.30 8.44 10.02
CA GLY A 144 6.16 8.48 8.57
C GLY A 144 7.30 9.25 7.91
N ASP A 145 7.18 9.47 6.60
CA ASP A 145 8.24 10.07 5.79
C ASP A 145 8.69 11.44 6.32
N PHE A 146 9.95 11.77 6.06
CA PHE A 146 10.52 13.07 6.39
C PHE A 146 9.86 14.17 5.53
N LEU A 147 9.19 15.12 6.19
CA LEU A 147 8.56 16.29 5.57
C LEU A 147 7.76 15.96 4.28
N PRO A 148 6.71 15.12 4.33
CA PRO A 148 6.05 14.57 3.15
C PRO A 148 5.42 15.63 2.23
N LYS A 149 5.06 16.81 2.77
CA LYS A 149 4.57 17.96 1.98
C LYS A 149 5.63 18.61 1.09
N LEU A 150 6.90 18.29 1.31
CA LEU A 150 8.06 18.76 0.56
C LEU A 150 8.73 17.63 -0.25
N SER A 151 8.06 16.51 -0.48
CA SER A 151 8.64 15.34 -1.19
C SER A 151 9.19 15.64 -2.60
N GLY A 152 8.78 16.76 -3.22
CA GLY A 152 9.32 17.22 -4.50
C GLY A 152 10.62 18.04 -4.43
N GLU A 153 11.10 18.39 -3.23
CA GLU A 153 12.37 19.11 -3.02
C GLU A 153 13.52 18.10 -2.85
N ASP A 154 14.62 18.26 -3.59
CA ASP A 154 15.70 17.25 -3.65
C ASP A 154 16.34 16.95 -2.30
N TRP A 155 16.53 17.98 -1.48
CA TRP A 155 17.10 17.83 -0.14
C TRP A 155 16.18 17.05 0.81
N VAL A 156 14.85 17.15 0.64
CA VAL A 156 13.88 16.37 1.42
C VAL A 156 13.85 14.93 0.93
N LEU A 157 13.88 14.72 -0.40
CA LEU A 157 13.87 13.39 -0.98
C LEU A 157 15.07 12.56 -0.49
N LEU A 158 16.28 13.13 -0.49
CA LEU A 158 17.47 12.44 -0.03
C LEU A 158 17.37 12.03 1.45
N GLU A 159 16.92 12.95 2.31
CA GLU A 159 16.78 12.69 3.75
C GLU A 159 15.62 11.72 4.03
N ALA A 160 14.51 11.79 3.28
CA ALA A 160 13.39 10.86 3.41
C ALA A 160 13.80 9.41 3.10
N VAL A 161 14.58 9.21 2.02
CA VAL A 161 15.12 7.89 1.68
C VAL A 161 16.05 7.38 2.78
N ARG A 162 16.94 8.24 3.29
CA ARG A 162 17.87 7.88 4.38
C ARG A 162 17.12 7.48 5.66
N TYR A 163 16.19 8.31 6.12
CA TYR A 163 15.43 8.05 7.33
C TYR A 163 14.53 6.83 7.21
N LYS A 164 13.91 6.60 6.04
CA LYS A 164 13.14 5.38 5.79
C LYS A 164 14.05 4.14 5.91
N HIS A 165 15.22 4.16 5.28
CA HIS A 165 16.15 3.04 5.35
C HIS A 165 16.62 2.75 6.79
N GLU A 166 17.05 3.77 7.53
CA GLU A 166 17.44 3.63 8.95
C GLU A 166 16.29 3.10 9.83
N TYR A 167 15.06 3.51 9.54
CA TYR A 167 13.85 3.01 10.21
C TYR A 167 13.62 1.53 9.92
N GLU A 168 13.66 1.11 8.65
CA GLU A 168 13.43 -0.28 8.25
C GLU A 168 14.49 -1.23 8.82
N GLU A 169 15.76 -0.83 8.80
CA GLU A 169 16.85 -1.60 9.41
C GLU A 169 16.69 -1.73 10.92
N SER A 170 16.31 -0.65 11.60
CA SER A 170 16.05 -0.64 13.04
C SER A 170 14.84 -1.50 13.40
N LEU A 171 13.77 -1.39 12.61
CA LEU A 171 12.52 -2.13 12.77
C LEU A 171 12.77 -3.63 12.59
N GLN A 172 13.48 -4.02 11.54
CA GLN A 172 13.82 -5.41 11.29
C GLN A 172 14.64 -6.01 12.45
N GLN A 173 15.67 -5.30 12.94
CA GLN A 173 16.46 -5.74 14.09
C GLN A 173 15.61 -5.99 15.33
N VAL A 174 14.71 -5.05 15.65
CA VAL A 174 13.82 -5.14 16.81
C VAL A 174 12.83 -6.30 16.65
N LEU A 175 12.19 -6.44 15.49
CA LEU A 175 11.22 -7.52 15.23
C LEU A 175 11.87 -8.90 15.26
N GLU A 176 13.06 -9.06 14.68
CA GLU A 176 13.82 -10.32 14.73
C GLU A 176 14.23 -10.66 16.16
N TYR A 177 14.66 -9.67 16.95
CA TYR A 177 14.98 -9.88 18.36
C TYR A 177 13.76 -10.31 19.16
N LYS A 178 12.62 -9.61 19.02
CA LYS A 178 11.38 -9.96 19.71
C LYS A 178 10.85 -11.35 19.31
N SER A 179 10.99 -11.73 18.05
CA SER A 179 10.65 -13.07 17.56
C SER A 179 11.48 -14.14 18.28
N ARG A 180 12.81 -13.98 18.36
CA ARG A 180 13.71 -14.92 19.06
C ARG A 180 13.42 -15.05 20.56
N GLU A 181 13.11 -13.92 21.20
CA GLU A 181 12.76 -13.85 22.62
C GLU A 181 11.29 -14.22 22.91
N GLN A 182 10.51 -14.57 21.89
CA GLN A 182 9.08 -14.91 21.99
C GLN A 182 8.23 -13.80 22.63
N LYS A 183 8.65 -12.54 22.50
CA LYS A 183 7.95 -11.35 22.98
C LYS A 183 6.87 -10.93 21.97
N TYR A 184 5.90 -11.82 21.76
CA TYR A 184 4.92 -11.69 20.66
C TYR A 184 3.96 -10.52 20.81
N ASP A 185 3.54 -10.14 22.02
CA ASP A 185 2.68 -8.97 22.23
C ASP A 185 3.34 -7.67 21.77
N ASP A 186 4.60 -7.44 22.19
CA ASP A 186 5.39 -6.27 21.77
C ASP A 186 5.61 -6.27 20.25
N MET A 187 5.95 -7.44 19.70
CA MET A 187 6.17 -7.64 18.26
C MET A 187 4.91 -7.29 17.46
N LEU A 188 3.73 -7.71 17.92
CA LEU A 188 2.47 -7.42 17.28
C LEU A 188 2.18 -5.91 17.26
N GLN A 189 2.43 -5.20 18.37
CA GLN A 189 2.23 -3.74 18.45
C GLN A 189 3.14 -2.99 17.47
N ILE A 190 4.44 -3.33 17.47
CA ILE A 190 5.45 -2.68 16.62
C ILE A 190 5.15 -2.97 15.13
N ALA A 191 4.88 -4.23 14.78
CA ALA A 191 4.57 -4.61 13.41
C ALA A 191 3.24 -4.02 12.90
N ALA A 192 2.24 -3.86 13.78
CA ALA A 192 1.00 -3.16 13.45
C ALA A 192 1.25 -1.70 13.07
N MET A 193 2.01 -0.96 13.88
CA MET A 193 2.38 0.43 13.56
C MET A 193 3.11 0.50 12.20
N ALA A 194 4.08 -0.40 11.96
CA ALA A 194 4.82 -0.41 10.71
C ALA A 194 3.95 -0.75 9.49
N SER A 195 3.02 -1.70 9.62
CA SER A 195 2.07 -2.06 8.56
C SER A 195 1.10 -0.92 8.24
N ASP A 196 0.75 -0.08 9.22
CA ASP A 196 -0.11 1.08 8.99
C ASP A 196 0.66 2.20 8.26
N LEU A 197 1.95 2.39 8.59
CA LEU A 197 2.82 3.37 7.93
C LEU A 197 3.17 2.94 6.49
N TYR A 198 3.53 1.67 6.31
CA TYR A 198 3.97 1.11 5.03
C TYR A 198 3.20 -0.19 4.72
N PRO A 199 1.94 -0.08 4.23
CA PRO A 199 1.07 -1.23 4.01
C PRO A 199 1.59 -2.23 2.98
N PHE A 200 2.47 -1.81 2.08
CA PHE A 200 2.98 -2.62 0.96
C PHE A 200 4.37 -3.21 1.21
N ASP A 201 4.99 -2.94 2.35
CA ASP A 201 6.36 -3.40 2.67
C ASP A 201 6.34 -4.75 3.46
N GLU A 202 5.19 -5.43 3.48
CA GLU A 202 4.97 -6.77 4.07
C GLU A 202 5.32 -6.92 5.56
N TRP A 203 5.35 -5.83 6.33
CA TRP A 203 5.48 -5.88 7.80
C TRP A 203 4.38 -6.73 8.48
N GLN A 204 3.26 -6.97 7.78
CA GLN A 204 2.19 -7.88 8.17
C GLN A 204 2.68 -9.31 8.40
N CYS A 205 3.78 -9.75 7.75
CA CYS A 205 4.40 -11.05 8.03
C CYS A 205 4.75 -11.21 9.52
N TYR A 206 5.26 -10.14 10.15
CA TYR A 206 5.61 -10.18 11.58
C TYR A 206 4.37 -10.12 12.48
N LYS A 207 3.28 -9.48 12.04
CA LYS A 207 1.98 -9.54 12.74
C LYS A 207 1.44 -10.98 12.75
N ILE A 208 1.45 -11.62 11.59
CA ILE A 208 1.01 -13.02 11.41
C ILE A 208 1.87 -13.94 12.29
N GLU A 209 3.19 -13.77 12.26
CA GLU A 209 4.13 -14.54 13.09
C GLU A 209 3.84 -14.39 14.59
N ALA A 210 3.65 -13.16 15.07
CA ALA A 210 3.32 -12.90 16.46
C ALA A 210 1.99 -13.53 16.88
N LEU A 211 0.94 -13.40 16.05
CA LEU A 211 -0.36 -14.00 16.30
C LEU A 211 -0.30 -15.53 16.35
N MET A 212 0.43 -16.15 15.42
CA MET A 212 0.67 -17.60 15.42
C MET A 212 1.47 -18.07 16.64
N GLY A 213 2.42 -17.26 17.12
CA GLY A 213 3.19 -17.50 18.34
C GLY A 213 2.33 -17.44 19.61
N MET A 214 1.28 -16.63 19.59
CA MET A 214 0.26 -16.52 20.65
C MET A 214 -0.92 -17.50 20.47
N GLU A 215 -0.83 -18.47 19.56
CA GLU A 215 -1.90 -19.43 19.22
C GLU A 215 -3.22 -18.77 18.74
N ARG A 216 -3.14 -17.53 18.22
CA ARG A 216 -4.26 -16.75 17.67
C ARG A 216 -4.35 -16.93 16.15
N ASP A 217 -4.37 -18.19 15.69
CA ASP A 217 -4.29 -18.54 14.26
C ASP A 217 -5.46 -17.97 13.42
N GLU A 218 -6.66 -17.81 14.00
CA GLU A 218 -7.81 -17.21 13.30
C GLU A 218 -7.58 -15.73 12.98
N GLU A 219 -6.98 -14.98 13.91
CA GLU A 219 -6.63 -13.58 13.69
C GLU A 219 -5.46 -13.45 12.71
N ALA A 220 -4.47 -14.35 12.80
CA ALA A 220 -3.39 -14.44 11.82
C ALA A 220 -3.93 -14.66 10.39
N LEU A 221 -4.93 -15.54 10.26
CA LEU A 221 -5.60 -15.80 8.99
C LEU A 221 -6.32 -14.57 8.45
N GLN A 222 -6.98 -13.80 9.32
CA GLN A 222 -7.64 -12.55 8.92
C GLN A 222 -6.62 -11.53 8.39
N VAL A 223 -5.49 -11.35 9.09
CA VAL A 223 -4.41 -10.46 8.63
C VAL A 223 -3.91 -10.86 7.25
N TYR A 224 -3.71 -12.16 7.00
CA TYR A 224 -3.32 -12.66 5.67
C TYR A 224 -4.37 -12.34 4.61
N GLN A 225 -5.66 -12.60 4.88
CA GLN A 225 -6.73 -12.37 3.92
C GLN A 225 -6.86 -10.89 3.57
N ASP A 226 -6.80 -10.01 4.56
CA ASP A 226 -6.88 -8.57 4.36
C ASP A 226 -5.67 -8.05 3.56
N THR A 227 -4.47 -8.53 3.88
CA THR A 227 -3.24 -8.15 3.16
C THR A 227 -3.25 -8.66 1.72
N SER A 228 -3.65 -9.92 1.50
CA SER A 228 -3.76 -10.50 0.16
C SER A 228 -4.80 -9.77 -0.70
N LYS A 229 -5.91 -9.34 -0.10
CA LYS A 229 -6.92 -8.54 -0.78
C LYS A 229 -6.35 -7.16 -1.16
N LEU A 230 -5.70 -6.48 -0.22
CA LEU A 230 -5.06 -5.17 -0.45
C LEU A 230 -4.04 -5.23 -1.60
N PHE A 231 -3.16 -6.23 -1.60
CA PHE A 231 -2.10 -6.36 -2.62
C PHE A 231 -2.67 -6.64 -4.00
N PHE A 232 -3.71 -7.47 -4.06
CA PHE A 232 -4.36 -7.78 -5.32
C PHE A 232 -5.15 -6.59 -5.86
N GLU A 233 -5.91 -5.89 -5.01
CA GLU A 233 -6.75 -4.75 -5.40
C GLU A 233 -5.92 -3.52 -5.82
N GLU A 234 -4.85 -3.20 -5.08
CA GLU A 234 -4.06 -1.98 -5.31
C GLU A 234 -2.88 -2.18 -6.28
N LEU A 235 -2.24 -3.35 -6.27
CA LEU A 235 -1.00 -3.60 -7.02
C LEU A 235 -1.12 -4.74 -8.05
N GLY A 236 -2.18 -5.56 -8.00
CA GLY A 236 -2.34 -6.72 -8.88
C GLY A 236 -1.32 -7.83 -8.62
N ILE A 237 -0.66 -7.83 -7.46
CA ILE A 237 0.35 -8.83 -7.07
C ILE A 237 -0.19 -9.79 -6.01
N GLN A 238 0.50 -10.93 -5.85
CA GLN A 238 0.22 -11.89 -4.79
C GLN A 238 1.15 -11.66 -3.59
N PRO A 239 0.75 -12.08 -2.36
CA PRO A 239 1.64 -12.09 -1.20
C PRO A 239 2.92 -12.90 -1.44
N SER A 240 4.00 -12.55 -0.74
CA SER A 240 5.27 -13.27 -0.83
C SER A 240 5.20 -14.73 -0.36
N GLU A 241 6.20 -15.51 -0.77
CA GLU A 241 6.38 -16.91 -0.34
C GLU A 241 6.44 -17.06 1.19
N ARG A 242 7.04 -16.10 1.90
CA ARG A 242 7.06 -16.10 3.38
C ARG A 242 5.64 -16.07 3.92
N MET A 243 4.81 -15.16 3.41
CA MET A 243 3.43 -14.99 3.85
C MET A 243 2.56 -16.21 3.46
N LEU A 244 2.79 -16.79 2.27
CA LEU A 244 2.14 -18.03 1.83
C LEU A 244 2.50 -19.22 2.71
N GLN A 245 3.76 -19.34 3.17
CA GLN A 245 4.18 -20.38 4.10
C GLN A 245 3.47 -20.24 5.45
N GLN A 246 3.39 -19.03 6.00
CA GLN A 246 2.65 -18.76 7.23
C GLN A 246 1.17 -19.15 7.10
N PHE A 247 0.53 -18.82 5.96
CA PHE A 247 -0.82 -19.25 5.65
C PHE A 247 -1.01 -20.76 5.68
N ARG A 248 -0.09 -21.53 5.09
CA ARG A 248 -0.17 -23.00 5.13
C ARG A 248 -0.10 -23.52 6.56
N THR A 249 0.84 -23.01 7.36
CA THR A 249 1.04 -23.44 8.75
C THR A 249 -0.18 -23.14 9.63
N MET A 250 -0.71 -21.91 9.61
CA MET A 250 -1.91 -21.59 10.40
C MET A 250 -3.15 -22.35 9.92
N SER A 251 -3.29 -22.56 8.60
CA SER A 251 -4.39 -23.37 8.05
C SER A 251 -4.32 -24.84 8.46
N GLU A 252 -3.13 -25.42 8.60
CA GLU A 252 -2.95 -26.77 9.12
C GLU A 252 -3.32 -26.87 10.60
N ARG A 253 -2.90 -25.91 11.43
CA ARG A 253 -3.26 -25.86 12.86
C ARG A 253 -4.77 -25.74 13.07
N ILE A 254 -5.42 -24.85 12.34
CA ILE A 254 -6.89 -24.67 12.39
C ILE A 254 -7.62 -25.95 11.96
N ARG A 255 -7.11 -26.68 10.96
CA ARG A 255 -7.71 -27.94 10.47
C ARG A 255 -7.51 -29.10 11.44
N ASN A 256 -6.43 -29.10 12.22
CA ASN A 256 -6.11 -30.18 13.16
C ASN A 256 -6.89 -30.08 14.48
N VAL A 257 -7.68 -29.02 14.70
CA VAL A 257 -8.65 -28.97 15.80
C VAL A 257 -9.77 -29.97 15.50
N PRO A 258 -10.02 -30.99 16.36
CA PRO A 258 -11.09 -31.95 16.15
C PRO A 258 -12.45 -31.26 16.11
N LYS A 259 -12.98 -31.08 14.90
CA LYS A 259 -14.31 -30.50 14.66
C LYS A 259 -15.29 -31.63 14.39
N ALA A 260 -16.48 -31.57 14.96
CA ALA A 260 -17.53 -32.52 14.59
C ALA A 260 -17.84 -32.36 13.09
N ILE A 261 -18.25 -33.42 12.41
CA ILE A 261 -18.55 -33.36 10.96
C ILE A 261 -19.61 -32.29 10.64
N THR A 262 -20.47 -31.97 11.61
CA THR A 262 -21.44 -30.87 11.57
C THR A 262 -20.77 -29.51 11.52
N ASP A 263 -19.72 -29.29 12.32
CA ASP A 263 -18.99 -28.01 12.39
C ASP A 263 -18.12 -27.82 11.15
N ILE A 264 -17.52 -28.92 10.65
CA ILE A 264 -16.79 -28.92 9.37
C ILE A 264 -17.74 -28.58 8.23
N LYS A 265 -18.91 -29.25 8.15
CA LYS A 265 -19.92 -28.94 7.14
C LYS A 265 -20.44 -27.51 7.27
N GLY A 266 -20.61 -26.99 8.48
CA GLY A 266 -20.98 -25.60 8.72
C GLY A 266 -19.92 -24.62 8.21
N GLY A 267 -18.64 -24.90 8.42
CA GLY A 267 -17.52 -24.08 7.92
C GLY A 267 -17.31 -24.14 6.40
N LEU A 268 -17.70 -25.25 5.76
CA LEU A 268 -17.65 -25.42 4.30
C LEU A 268 -18.87 -24.85 3.56
N GLN A 269 -19.94 -24.49 4.27
CA GLN A 269 -21.11 -23.88 3.67
C GLN A 269 -20.85 -22.42 3.30
N GLU A 270 -21.44 -21.98 2.17
CA GLU A 270 -21.51 -20.57 1.84
C GLU A 270 -22.18 -19.80 2.99
N LYS A 271 -21.46 -18.85 3.58
CA LYS A 271 -21.96 -18.04 4.71
C LYS A 271 -23.13 -17.15 4.29
N GLU A 272 -23.18 -16.75 3.02
CA GLU A 272 -24.22 -15.91 2.45
C GLU A 272 -25.00 -16.68 1.39
N LYS A 273 -26.34 -16.56 1.40
CA LYS A 273 -27.20 -17.04 0.32
C LYS A 273 -27.14 -16.04 -0.84
N GLU A 274 -26.00 -15.93 -1.49
CA GLU A 274 -25.88 -15.13 -2.70
C GLU A 274 -26.59 -15.82 -3.87
N SER A 275 -27.28 -15.02 -4.69
CA SER A 275 -27.90 -15.46 -5.94
C SER A 275 -26.93 -15.26 -7.11
N GLY A 276 -26.84 -16.22 -8.02
CA GLY A 276 -25.98 -16.15 -9.21
C GLY A 276 -24.83 -17.15 -9.14
N ALA A 277 -23.89 -17.05 -10.08
CA ALA A 277 -22.70 -17.92 -10.12
C ALA A 277 -21.74 -17.70 -8.96
N TYR A 278 -21.00 -18.75 -8.65
CA TYR A 278 -19.92 -18.73 -7.66
C TYR A 278 -18.70 -18.00 -8.23
N TYR A 279 -18.34 -16.86 -7.65
CA TYR A 279 -17.08 -16.18 -7.98
C TYR A 279 -15.95 -16.75 -7.13
N CYS A 280 -14.82 -17.06 -7.76
CA CYS A 280 -13.64 -17.56 -7.08
C CYS A 280 -12.37 -16.88 -7.57
N SER A 281 -11.29 -17.01 -6.81
CA SER A 281 -9.96 -16.58 -7.24
C SER A 281 -9.46 -17.46 -8.39
N PHE A 282 -8.53 -16.95 -9.20
CA PHE A 282 -7.97 -17.72 -10.31
C PHE A 282 -7.30 -19.04 -9.87
N PRO A 283 -6.53 -19.11 -8.76
CA PRO A 283 -6.04 -20.39 -8.23
C PRO A 283 -7.15 -21.38 -7.89
N SER A 284 -8.21 -20.92 -7.20
CA SER A 284 -9.37 -21.77 -6.89
C SER A 284 -10.12 -22.21 -8.14
N PHE A 285 -10.17 -21.38 -9.18
CA PHE A 285 -10.74 -21.73 -10.48
C PHE A 285 -9.97 -22.86 -11.15
N ILE A 286 -8.63 -22.85 -11.11
CA ILE A 286 -7.79 -23.94 -11.65
C ILE A 286 -8.13 -25.27 -10.97
N ASP A 287 -8.24 -25.27 -9.64
CA ASP A 287 -8.60 -26.47 -8.88
C ASP A 287 -10.03 -26.92 -9.18
N GLY A 288 -10.97 -25.97 -9.28
CA GLY A 288 -12.35 -26.24 -9.71
C GLY A 288 -12.41 -26.86 -11.11
N TYR A 289 -11.71 -26.29 -12.08
CA TYR A 289 -11.63 -26.81 -13.45
C TYR A 289 -11.07 -28.24 -13.47
N ARG A 290 -9.97 -28.50 -12.76
CA ARG A 290 -9.36 -29.85 -12.65
C ARG A 290 -10.32 -30.85 -12.01
N LEU A 291 -11.05 -30.44 -10.98
CA LEU A 291 -12.03 -31.28 -10.29
C LEU A 291 -13.20 -31.64 -11.21
N ILE A 292 -13.81 -30.63 -11.85
CA ILE A 292 -14.93 -30.83 -12.78
C ILE A 292 -14.51 -31.70 -13.95
N ARG A 293 -13.34 -31.48 -14.54
CA ARG A 293 -12.81 -32.31 -15.62
C ARG A 293 -12.72 -33.80 -15.22
N ARG A 294 -12.33 -34.11 -13.98
CA ARG A 294 -12.29 -35.49 -13.46
C ARG A 294 -13.68 -36.09 -13.19
N ILE A 295 -14.66 -35.23 -12.84
CA ILE A 295 -16.04 -35.67 -12.58
C ILE A 295 -16.78 -35.99 -13.88
N ILE A 296 -16.57 -35.19 -14.93
CA ILE A 296 -17.28 -35.35 -16.20
C ILE A 296 -16.87 -36.62 -16.96
N GLU A 297 -15.62 -37.07 -16.79
CA GLU A 297 -15.12 -38.36 -17.33
C GLU A 297 -15.96 -39.56 -16.85
N ARG A 298 -16.64 -39.44 -15.71
CA ARG A 298 -17.46 -40.52 -15.12
C ARG A 298 -18.94 -40.40 -15.42
N ASN A 299 -19.46 -39.18 -15.56
CA ASN A 299 -20.90 -38.92 -15.53
C ASN A 299 -21.49 -38.45 -16.87
N GLY A 300 -20.66 -38.28 -17.91
CA GLY A 300 -21.11 -37.88 -19.25
C GLY A 300 -21.75 -36.48 -19.33
N GLN A 301 -21.55 -35.65 -18.30
CA GLN A 301 -22.03 -34.27 -18.31
C GLN A 301 -21.16 -33.41 -19.21
N SER A 302 -21.81 -32.57 -20.02
CA SER A 302 -21.14 -31.59 -20.88
C SER A 302 -20.78 -30.33 -20.08
N VAL A 303 -19.52 -29.91 -20.21
CA VAL A 303 -18.97 -28.72 -19.55
C VAL A 303 -18.20 -27.91 -20.58
N TYR A 304 -18.40 -26.60 -20.54
CA TYR A 304 -17.78 -25.66 -21.46
C TYR A 304 -17.01 -24.59 -20.70
N LEU A 305 -15.82 -24.28 -21.18
CA LEU A 305 -15.04 -23.13 -20.77
C LEU A 305 -15.38 -21.96 -21.68
N MET A 306 -15.84 -20.85 -21.11
CA MET A 306 -16.11 -19.61 -21.81
C MET A 306 -15.12 -18.53 -21.36
N LEU A 307 -14.47 -17.89 -22.32
CA LEU A 307 -13.65 -16.70 -22.13
C LEU A 307 -14.46 -15.48 -22.57
N CYS A 308 -14.64 -14.52 -21.66
CA CYS A 308 -15.22 -13.21 -21.95
C CYS A 308 -14.11 -12.17 -21.98
N THR A 309 -13.98 -11.42 -23.07
CA THR A 309 -12.95 -10.38 -23.24
C THR A 309 -13.59 -9.03 -23.48
N LEU A 310 -13.14 -8.02 -22.73
CA LEU A 310 -13.51 -6.61 -22.94
C LEU A 310 -12.68 -6.00 -24.07
N THR A 311 -13.37 -5.38 -25.02
CA THR A 311 -12.79 -4.72 -26.21
C THR A 311 -13.28 -3.29 -26.36
N ASP A 312 -12.65 -2.53 -27.24
CA ASP A 312 -13.01 -1.13 -27.55
C ASP A 312 -14.35 -0.97 -28.29
N GLY A 313 -15.02 -2.07 -28.66
CA GLY A 313 -16.22 -2.07 -29.50
C GLY A 313 -15.97 -2.46 -30.96
N ASN A 314 -14.71 -2.48 -31.39
CA ASN A 314 -14.26 -2.91 -32.72
C ASN A 314 -13.44 -4.20 -32.67
N GLY A 315 -13.38 -4.85 -31.50
CA GLY A 315 -12.59 -6.06 -31.26
C GLY A 315 -11.12 -5.82 -30.91
N ASN A 316 -10.71 -4.56 -30.69
CA ASN A 316 -9.34 -4.27 -30.28
C ASN A 316 -9.20 -4.25 -28.75
N PRO A 317 -8.00 -4.57 -28.21
CA PRO A 317 -7.70 -4.41 -26.80
C PRO A 317 -7.91 -2.98 -26.32
N MET A 318 -8.50 -2.83 -25.15
CA MET A 318 -8.64 -1.53 -24.50
C MET A 318 -7.35 -1.14 -23.77
N GLU A 319 -6.99 0.15 -23.79
CA GLU A 319 -5.93 0.67 -22.93
C GLU A 319 -6.29 0.56 -21.45
N ALA A 320 -5.29 0.24 -20.63
CA ALA A 320 -5.43 0.18 -19.19
C ALA A 320 -5.74 1.58 -18.63
N GLY A 321 -6.81 1.68 -17.82
CA GLY A 321 -7.22 2.94 -17.23
C GLY A 321 -8.54 2.85 -16.47
N VAL A 322 -9.02 4.00 -15.99
CA VAL A 322 -10.24 4.11 -15.17
C VAL A 322 -11.46 3.55 -15.89
N LYS A 323 -11.56 3.77 -17.21
CA LYS A 323 -12.67 3.26 -18.04
C LYS A 323 -12.71 1.73 -18.05
N LEU A 324 -11.56 1.08 -18.32
CA LEU A 324 -11.47 -0.39 -18.37
C LEU A 324 -11.78 -0.98 -16.99
N SER A 325 -11.24 -0.39 -15.92
CA SER A 325 -11.47 -0.85 -14.55
C SER A 325 -12.96 -0.81 -14.18
N ARG A 326 -13.66 0.28 -14.53
CA ARG A 326 -15.11 0.41 -14.34
C ARG A 326 -15.89 -0.62 -15.17
N MET A 327 -15.53 -0.81 -16.44
CA MET A 327 -16.19 -1.79 -17.31
C MET A 327 -15.96 -3.22 -16.82
N SER A 328 -14.77 -3.53 -16.31
CA SER A 328 -14.42 -4.83 -15.73
C SER A 328 -15.30 -5.16 -14.54
N GLU A 329 -15.48 -4.21 -13.62
CA GLU A 329 -16.31 -4.40 -12.44
C GLU A 329 -17.81 -4.57 -12.80
N GLU A 330 -18.30 -3.82 -13.78
CA GLU A 330 -19.68 -4.01 -14.26
C GLU A 330 -19.88 -5.32 -15.02
N LEU A 331 -18.88 -5.76 -15.81
CA LEU A 331 -18.93 -7.07 -16.47
C LEU A 331 -18.92 -8.19 -15.43
N LYS A 332 -18.10 -8.09 -14.38
CA LYS A 332 -18.07 -9.04 -13.25
C LYS A 332 -19.45 -9.21 -12.61
N LYS A 333 -20.17 -8.10 -12.37
CA LYS A 333 -21.54 -8.13 -11.83
C LYS A 333 -22.53 -8.72 -12.83
N ALA A 334 -22.42 -8.36 -14.12
CA ALA A 334 -23.27 -8.88 -15.17
C ALA A 334 -23.11 -10.40 -15.33
N ILE A 335 -21.88 -10.92 -15.28
CA ILE A 335 -21.60 -12.36 -15.30
C ILE A 335 -22.29 -13.04 -14.10
N LYS A 336 -22.08 -12.55 -12.87
CA LYS A 336 -22.70 -13.11 -11.65
C LYS A 336 -24.21 -13.30 -11.79
N ARG A 337 -24.91 -12.25 -12.23
CA ARG A 337 -26.37 -12.21 -12.39
C ARG A 337 -26.87 -13.03 -13.57
N SER A 338 -26.02 -13.27 -14.55
CA SER A 338 -26.38 -14.00 -15.77
C SER A 338 -26.20 -15.50 -15.62
N LEU A 339 -25.44 -15.99 -14.66
CA LEU A 339 -25.12 -17.41 -14.56
C LEU A 339 -25.95 -18.13 -13.50
N ARG A 340 -26.04 -19.47 -13.61
CA ARG A 340 -26.73 -20.30 -12.62
C ARG A 340 -25.84 -20.48 -11.40
N LYS A 341 -26.46 -20.86 -10.28
CA LYS A 341 -25.72 -21.13 -9.03
C LYS A 341 -24.68 -22.25 -9.15
N GLY A 342 -24.88 -23.19 -10.07
CA GLY A 342 -23.93 -24.27 -10.33
C GLY A 342 -22.74 -23.87 -11.23
N ASP A 343 -22.77 -22.71 -11.86
CA ASP A 343 -21.66 -22.21 -12.68
C ASP A 343 -20.68 -21.43 -11.78
N PHE A 344 -19.40 -21.41 -12.16
CA PHE A 344 -18.41 -20.60 -11.47
C PHE A 344 -17.51 -19.83 -12.44
N TYR A 345 -16.99 -18.70 -11.98
CA TYR A 345 -16.21 -17.79 -12.80
C TYR A 345 -15.10 -17.10 -12.00
N THR A 346 -14.08 -16.63 -12.71
CA THR A 346 -12.94 -15.89 -12.17
C THR A 346 -12.55 -14.77 -13.12
N GLN A 347 -11.90 -13.74 -12.57
CA GLN A 347 -11.18 -12.77 -13.36
C GLN A 347 -9.80 -13.34 -13.72
N TYR A 348 -9.46 -13.41 -15.00
CA TYR A 348 -8.17 -13.89 -15.49
C TYR A 348 -7.18 -12.73 -15.67
N SER A 349 -7.68 -11.58 -16.12
CA SER A 349 -6.95 -10.32 -16.23
C SER A 349 -7.93 -9.15 -16.05
N LEU A 350 -7.44 -7.91 -16.06
CA LEU A 350 -8.30 -6.73 -15.95
C LEU A 350 -9.40 -6.69 -17.02
N ASN A 351 -9.13 -7.22 -18.23
CA ASN A 351 -10.06 -7.23 -19.35
C ASN A 351 -10.64 -8.62 -19.67
N GLN A 352 -10.32 -9.68 -18.93
CA GLN A 352 -10.76 -11.04 -19.25
C GLN A 352 -11.33 -11.80 -18.06
N PHE A 353 -12.41 -12.53 -18.31
CA PHE A 353 -13.05 -13.43 -17.35
C PHE A 353 -13.13 -14.84 -17.93
N LEU A 354 -12.85 -15.82 -17.08
CA LEU A 354 -13.07 -17.24 -17.38
C LEU A 354 -14.32 -17.72 -16.65
N ILE A 355 -15.16 -18.44 -17.37
CA ILE A 355 -16.43 -18.99 -16.88
C ILE A 355 -16.46 -20.47 -17.18
N LEU A 356 -16.75 -21.29 -16.16
CA LEU A 356 -17.02 -22.71 -16.36
C LEU A 356 -18.52 -22.97 -16.27
N LEU A 357 -19.11 -23.36 -17.41
CA LEU A 357 -20.54 -23.64 -17.55
C LEU A 357 -20.79 -25.14 -17.41
N ILE A 358 -21.55 -25.54 -16.40
CA ILE A 358 -21.73 -26.94 -16.04
C ILE A 358 -23.13 -27.43 -16.42
N GLY A 359 -23.22 -28.59 -17.09
CA GLY A 359 -24.50 -29.17 -17.48
C GLY A 359 -25.23 -28.34 -18.54
N THR A 360 -24.46 -27.76 -19.47
CA THR A 360 -24.95 -26.97 -20.60
C THR A 360 -24.54 -27.62 -21.91
N ASN A 361 -25.15 -27.22 -23.03
CA ASN A 361 -24.72 -27.56 -24.38
C ASN A 361 -24.21 -26.31 -25.11
N GLU A 362 -23.62 -26.47 -26.29
CA GLU A 362 -23.05 -25.38 -27.07
C GLU A 362 -24.07 -24.28 -27.41
N GLU A 363 -25.29 -24.65 -27.80
CA GLU A 363 -26.37 -23.71 -28.12
C GLU A 363 -26.74 -22.84 -26.91
N ASN A 364 -26.85 -23.46 -25.73
CA ASN A 364 -27.13 -22.75 -24.49
C ASN A 364 -25.97 -21.85 -24.05
N CYS A 365 -24.72 -22.12 -24.48
CA CYS A 365 -23.60 -21.21 -24.24
C CYS A 365 -23.82 -19.86 -24.93
N ARG A 366 -24.40 -19.85 -26.14
CA ARG A 366 -24.75 -18.61 -26.85
C ARG A 366 -25.85 -17.83 -26.12
N LEU A 367 -26.86 -18.54 -25.60
CA LEU A 367 -27.90 -17.91 -24.78
C LEU A 367 -27.34 -17.32 -23.48
N VAL A 368 -26.30 -17.93 -22.90
CA VAL A 368 -25.59 -17.40 -21.75
C VAL A 368 -24.83 -16.12 -22.12
N SER A 369 -24.06 -16.11 -23.21
CA SER A 369 -23.34 -14.91 -23.64
C SER A 369 -24.31 -13.76 -23.98
N ASP A 370 -25.43 -14.04 -24.64
CA ASP A 370 -26.45 -13.02 -24.94
C ASP A 370 -27.04 -12.40 -23.67
N ARG A 371 -27.26 -13.22 -22.64
CA ARG A 371 -27.73 -12.76 -21.33
C ARG A 371 -26.69 -11.90 -20.61
N ILE A 372 -25.41 -12.30 -20.66
CA ILE A 372 -24.29 -11.51 -20.11
C ILE A 372 -24.23 -10.15 -20.82
N THR A 373 -24.23 -10.13 -22.14
CA THR A 373 -24.20 -8.91 -22.96
C THR A 373 -25.38 -8.00 -22.64
N LYS A 374 -26.60 -8.55 -22.55
CA LYS A 374 -27.81 -7.79 -22.22
C LYS A 374 -27.73 -7.16 -20.84
N ASN A 375 -27.27 -7.90 -19.84
CA ASN A 375 -27.13 -7.40 -18.47
C ASN A 375 -26.00 -6.38 -18.36
N PHE A 376 -24.90 -6.56 -19.09
CA PHE A 376 -23.79 -5.62 -19.13
C PHE A 376 -24.16 -4.30 -19.82
N ALA A 377 -24.98 -4.35 -20.87
CA ALA A 377 -25.46 -3.17 -21.60
C ALA A 377 -26.60 -2.41 -20.91
N GLY A 378 -27.04 -2.84 -19.71
CA GLY A 378 -28.23 -2.31 -19.03
C GLY A 378 -28.17 -0.81 -18.77
N GLU A 379 -27.05 -0.30 -18.25
CA GLU A 379 -26.85 1.12 -17.98
C GLU A 379 -26.26 1.89 -19.18
N HIS A 380 -25.54 1.18 -20.07
CA HIS A 380 -24.82 1.77 -21.18
C HIS A 380 -25.01 0.95 -22.46
N LYS A 381 -25.98 1.35 -23.30
CA LYS A 381 -26.34 0.62 -24.53
C LYS A 381 -25.16 0.34 -25.48
N TYR A 382 -24.13 1.19 -25.49
CA TYR A 382 -22.93 1.01 -26.33
C TYR A 382 -22.08 -0.19 -25.88
N TRP A 383 -22.09 -0.54 -24.60
CA TRP A 383 -21.24 -1.58 -24.02
C TRP A 383 -21.57 -2.98 -24.53
N LYS A 384 -22.73 -3.18 -25.14
CA LYS A 384 -23.10 -4.45 -25.78
C LYS A 384 -22.09 -4.88 -26.86
N ASN A 385 -21.39 -3.93 -27.49
CA ASN A 385 -20.42 -4.20 -28.55
C ASN A 385 -19.00 -4.41 -27.99
N CYS A 386 -18.80 -4.20 -26.69
CA CYS A 386 -17.47 -4.21 -26.05
C CYS A 386 -17.14 -5.55 -25.39
N VAL A 387 -17.90 -6.62 -25.65
CA VAL A 387 -17.66 -7.94 -25.07
C VAL A 387 -17.61 -8.99 -26.17
N GLU A 388 -16.48 -9.68 -26.23
CA GLU A 388 -16.29 -10.84 -27.09
C GLU A 388 -16.27 -12.13 -26.27
N TYR A 389 -16.76 -13.21 -26.87
CA TYR A 389 -16.88 -14.50 -26.22
C TYR A 389 -16.24 -15.59 -27.06
N TYR A 390 -15.47 -16.44 -26.40
CA TYR A 390 -14.97 -17.69 -26.96
C TYR A 390 -15.40 -18.85 -26.07
N VAL A 391 -15.90 -19.92 -26.67
CA VAL A 391 -16.40 -21.09 -25.94
C VAL A 391 -15.71 -22.33 -26.46
N SER A 392 -15.24 -23.17 -25.55
CA SER A 392 -14.59 -24.44 -25.86
C SER A 392 -15.09 -25.54 -24.93
N SER A 393 -15.28 -26.75 -25.48
CA SER A 393 -15.62 -27.95 -24.72
C SER A 393 -14.43 -28.36 -23.85
N VAL A 394 -14.69 -28.73 -22.60
CA VAL A 394 -13.62 -29.14 -21.66
C VAL A 394 -13.04 -30.52 -22.01
N ILE A 395 -13.74 -31.32 -22.83
CA ILE A 395 -13.33 -32.67 -23.22
C ILE A 395 -12.43 -32.64 -24.48
N ASP A 396 -12.64 -31.68 -25.39
CA ASP A 396 -12.07 -31.67 -26.75
C ASP A 396 -10.72 -30.93 -26.83
N VAL A 397 -9.74 -31.30 -26.00
CA VAL A 397 -8.42 -30.63 -25.99
C VAL A 397 -7.50 -31.08 -27.15
N GLU A 398 -7.90 -32.08 -27.95
CA GLU A 398 -7.14 -32.53 -29.11
C GLU A 398 -7.85 -32.17 -30.42
N THR A 399 -7.75 -30.92 -30.86
CA THR A 399 -7.57 -30.55 -32.28
C THR A 399 -7.38 -29.04 -32.39
N GLY A 400 -6.23 -28.63 -32.93
CA GLY A 400 -5.84 -27.23 -33.03
C GLY A 400 -6.77 -26.40 -33.92
N SER A 401 -7.29 -25.31 -33.37
CA SER A 401 -7.43 -24.01 -34.04
C SER A 401 -7.88 -22.95 -33.01
N SER A 402 -6.91 -22.40 -32.29
CA SER A 402 -7.13 -21.15 -31.55
C SER A 402 -7.27 -20.02 -32.58
N GLN A 403 -8.51 -19.64 -32.93
CA GLN A 403 -8.80 -18.40 -33.66
C GLN A 403 -9.03 -17.26 -32.65
N ILE A 404 -7.96 -16.78 -32.02
CA ILE A 404 -7.92 -15.37 -31.59
C ILE A 404 -7.09 -14.67 -32.67
N SER A 405 -7.77 -14.14 -33.69
CA SER A 405 -7.16 -13.23 -34.66
C SER A 405 -7.72 -11.84 -34.41
N PHE A 406 -6.90 -10.96 -33.84
CA PHE A 406 -7.17 -9.54 -33.90
C PHE A 406 -7.19 -9.13 -35.38
N HIS A 407 -8.23 -8.43 -35.82
CA HIS A 407 -8.26 -7.85 -37.15
C HIS A 407 -7.14 -6.80 -37.25
N ALA A 408 -5.96 -7.21 -37.71
CA ALA A 408 -4.97 -6.29 -38.23
C ALA A 408 -5.59 -5.66 -39.47
N GLY A 409 -5.94 -4.37 -39.39
CA GLY A 409 -6.48 -3.62 -40.50
C GLY A 409 -5.54 -3.71 -41.70
N GLU A 410 -6.02 -4.30 -42.79
CA GLU A 410 -5.43 -4.07 -44.10
C GLU A 410 -5.70 -2.61 -44.46
N ALA A 411 -4.64 -1.81 -44.44
CA ALA A 411 -4.63 -0.51 -45.07
C ALA A 411 -4.71 -0.70 -46.58
N GLY A 412 -5.89 -0.40 -47.15
CA GLY A 412 -6.11 -0.17 -48.57
C GLY A 412 -6.36 1.31 -48.83
#